data_AF-A0A962ITK2-F1
#
_entry.id   AF-A0A962ITK2-F1
#
_cell.length_a   1.000
_cell.length_b   1.000
_cell.length_c   1.000
_cell.angle_alpha   90.00
_cell.angle_beta   90.00
_cell.angle_gamma   90.00
#
_symmetry.space_group_name_H-M   'P 1'
#
loop_
_entity.id
_entity.type
_entity.pdbx_description
1 polymer ?
#
loop_
_entity_poly.entity_id
_entity_poly.type
_entity_poly.pdbx_seq_one_letter_code
_entity_poly.pdbx_strand_id
1 'polypeptide(L)'
;SVNLWGIGMADGFYIASGEGGKSGWAQRVARDPLVRLRIGDKLFELRAELVTDETQRLAVAEAYKDKYDLEAEEDFPDVLLYRLSKR
;
A
#
# COMPACT_ATOMS: atom_id res chain seq x y z
N SER A 1 -1.41 -0.83 -15.60
CA SER A 1 -1.94 -0.20 -14.39
C SER A 1 -2.75 -1.23 -13.63
N VAL A 2 -2.96 -1.03 -12.32
CA VAL A 2 -3.79 -1.89 -11.47
C VAL A 2 -4.71 -0.99 -10.63
N ASN A 3 -5.88 -1.49 -10.25
CA ASN A 3 -6.73 -0.84 -9.27
C ASN A 3 -6.46 -1.49 -7.91
N LEU A 4 -6.24 -0.67 -6.89
CA LEU A 4 -5.90 -1.11 -5.55
C LEU A 4 -6.79 -0.38 -4.55
N TRP A 5 -7.05 -1.04 -3.43
CA TRP A 5 -7.50 -0.35 -2.25
C TRP A 5 -6.32 0.34 -1.58
N GLY A 6 -6.61 1.48 -0.97
CA GLY A 6 -5.60 2.36 -0.40
C GLY A 6 -6.12 3.14 0.80
N ILE A 7 -5.20 3.57 1.65
CA ILE A 7 -5.49 4.37 2.84
C ILE A 7 -4.62 5.61 2.85
N GLY A 8 -5.25 6.77 3.03
CA GLY A 8 -4.53 7.99 3.37
C GLY A 8 -4.41 8.11 4.88
N MET A 9 -3.21 8.27 5.40
CA MET A 9 -2.92 8.64 6.78
C MET A 9 -2.14 9.96 6.80
N ALA A 10 -1.89 10.50 8.00
CA ALA A 10 -1.24 11.81 8.15
C ALA A 10 0.13 11.91 7.45
N ASP A 11 0.86 10.80 7.35
CA ASP A 11 2.23 10.76 6.83
C ASP A 11 2.35 10.20 5.41
N GLY A 12 1.24 9.81 4.77
CA GLY A 12 1.27 9.33 3.39
C GLY A 12 0.07 8.49 2.96
N PHE A 13 0.16 7.96 1.75
CA PHE A 13 -0.84 7.05 1.19
C PHE A 13 -0.31 5.63 1.15
N TYR A 14 -1.05 4.67 1.65
CA TYR A 14 -0.62 3.28 1.83
C TYR A 14 -1.40 2.34 0.94
N ILE A 15 -0.68 1.40 0.32
CA ILE A 15 -1.24 0.33 -0.50
C ILE A 15 -0.73 -1.03 0.00
N ALA A 16 -1.62 -2.01 0.04
CA ALA A 16 -1.31 -3.40 0.37
C ALA A 16 -1.27 -4.26 -0.90
N SER A 17 -0.32 -5.20 -0.98
CA SER A 17 -0.15 -6.06 -2.15
C SER A 17 -1.18 -7.17 -2.31
N GLY A 18 -1.93 -7.50 -1.24
CA GLY A 18 -2.86 -8.64 -1.18
C GLY A 18 -2.11 -9.96 -1.23
N GLU A 19 -1.56 -10.31 -2.40
CA GLU A 19 -0.82 -11.55 -2.66
C GLU A 19 0.66 -11.50 -2.20
N GLY A 20 1.01 -10.56 -1.31
CA GLY A 20 2.39 -10.42 -0.86
C GLY A 20 3.38 -10.20 -2.00
N GLY A 21 4.53 -10.90 -1.93
CA GLY A 21 5.56 -10.88 -2.97
C GLY A 21 5.19 -11.60 -4.27
N LYS A 22 4.06 -12.31 -4.34
CA LYS A 22 3.57 -12.95 -5.57
C LYS A 22 2.87 -11.94 -6.49
N SER A 23 2.43 -10.81 -5.95
CA SER A 23 1.84 -9.74 -6.73
C SER A 23 2.81 -9.23 -7.80
N GLY A 24 2.42 -9.38 -9.07
CA GLY A 24 3.23 -8.93 -10.19
C GLY A 24 3.45 -7.41 -10.19
N TRP A 25 2.55 -6.61 -9.60
CA TRP A 25 2.79 -5.17 -9.48
C TRP A 25 3.80 -4.88 -8.36
N ALA A 26 3.73 -5.59 -7.23
CA ALA A 26 4.66 -5.40 -6.11
C ALA A 26 6.09 -5.76 -6.54
N GLN A 27 6.27 -6.82 -7.33
CA GLN A 27 7.56 -7.17 -7.92
C GLN A 27 8.12 -6.09 -8.86
N ARG A 28 7.25 -5.37 -9.58
CA ARG A 28 7.68 -4.25 -10.44
C ARG A 28 8.12 -3.06 -9.59
N VAL A 29 7.34 -2.73 -8.56
CA VAL A 29 7.67 -1.66 -7.60
C VAL A 29 8.97 -1.93 -6.84
N ALA A 30 9.24 -3.18 -6.48
CA ALA A 30 10.50 -3.56 -5.85
C ALA A 30 11.73 -3.32 -6.75
N ARG A 31 11.56 -3.35 -8.08
CA ARG A 31 12.63 -3.06 -9.05
C ARG A 31 12.71 -1.58 -9.41
N ASP A 32 11.58 -0.92 -9.57
CA ASP A 32 11.47 0.51 -9.84
C ASP A 32 10.38 1.12 -8.93
N PRO A 33 10.77 1.87 -7.88
CA PRO A 33 9.82 2.41 -6.92
C PRO A 33 9.07 3.65 -7.44
N LEU A 34 9.35 4.14 -8.64
CA LEU A 34 8.64 5.27 -9.21
C LEU A 34 7.26 4.82 -9.72
N VAL A 35 6.22 5.38 -9.12
CA VAL A 35 4.83 5.01 -9.43
C VAL A 35 4.01 6.24 -9.77
N ARG A 36 2.91 6.00 -10.49
CA ARG A 36 1.87 7.00 -10.71
C ARG A 36 0.58 6.53 -10.06
N LEU A 37 0.05 7.35 -9.16
CA LEU A 37 -1.23 7.12 -8.50
C LEU A 37 -2.29 7.99 -9.16
N ARG A 38 -3.41 7.38 -9.56
CA ARG A 38 -4.57 8.11 -10.05
C ARG A 38 -5.71 8.03 -9.03
N ILE A 39 -6.24 9.18 -8.61
CA ILE A 39 -7.42 9.30 -7.75
C ILE A 39 -8.41 10.23 -8.45
N GLY A 40 -9.55 9.69 -8.89
CA GLY A 40 -10.45 10.41 -9.80
C GLY A 40 -9.71 10.83 -11.07
N ASP A 41 -9.75 12.12 -11.39
CA ASP A 41 -9.07 12.73 -12.53
C ASP A 41 -7.65 13.24 -12.22
N LYS A 42 -7.20 13.10 -10.97
CA LYS A 42 -5.89 13.59 -10.52
C LYS A 42 -4.84 12.49 -10.64
N LEU A 43 -3.68 12.85 -11.19
CA LEU A 43 -2.51 11.98 -11.32
C LEU A 43 -1.37 12.51 -10.45
N PHE A 44 -0.77 11.64 -9.65
CA PHE A 44 0.33 11.96 -8.75
C PHE A 44 1.54 11.10 -9.11
N GLU A 45 2.70 11.73 -9.26
CA GLU A 45 3.98 11.04 -9.39
C GLU A 45 4.60 10.88 -8.00
N LEU A 46 4.80 9.62 -7.59
CA LEU A 46 5.16 9.26 -6.23
C LEU A 46 6.30 8.24 -6.23
N ARG A 47 6.91 8.07 -5.08
CA ARG A 47 7.83 6.97 -4.78
C ARG A 47 7.15 5.99 -3.83
N ALA A 48 7.20 4.71 -4.14
CA ALA A 48 6.74 3.64 -3.27
C ALA A 48 7.89 3.14 -2.40
N GLU A 49 7.66 3.11 -1.09
CA GLU A 49 8.63 2.66 -0.08
C GLU A 49 8.02 1.49 0.68
N LEU A 50 8.75 0.37 0.75
CA LEU A 50 8.30 -0.78 1.52
C LEU A 50 8.31 -0.42 3.00
N VAL A 51 7.19 -0.64 3.68
CA VAL A 51 7.06 -0.44 5.13
C VAL A 51 7.56 -1.69 5.83
N THR A 52 8.72 -1.57 6.48
CA THR A 52 9.33 -2.65 7.26
C THR A 52 9.16 -2.46 8.77
N ASP A 53 8.81 -1.26 9.21
CA ASP A 53 8.55 -0.96 10.62
C ASP A 53 7.26 -1.63 11.08
N GLU A 54 7.35 -2.46 12.13
CA GLU A 54 6.23 -3.25 12.62
C GLU A 54 5.11 -2.38 13.21
N THR A 55 5.47 -1.31 13.93
CA THR A 55 4.48 -0.41 14.53
C THR A 55 3.67 0.31 13.46
N GLN A 56 4.33 0.79 12.40
CA GLN A 56 3.68 1.40 11.25
C GLN A 56 2.83 0.40 10.47
N ARG A 57 3.30 -0.85 10.30
CA ARG A 57 2.51 -1.91 9.68
C ARG A 57 1.22 -2.20 10.45
N LEU A 58 1.29 -2.31 11.78
CA LEU A 58 0.14 -2.55 12.63
C LEU A 58 -0.87 -1.39 12.56
N ALA A 59 -0.39 -0.15 12.65
CA ALA A 59 -1.24 1.04 12.55
C ALA A 59 -1.98 1.11 11.20
N VAL A 60 -1.30 0.76 10.10
CA VAL A 60 -1.92 0.76 8.78
C VAL A 60 -2.90 -0.41 8.64
N ALA A 61 -2.58 -1.60 9.15
CA ALA A 61 -3.50 -2.74 9.16
C ALA A 61 -4.79 -2.43 9.92
N GLU A 62 -4.70 -1.77 11.08
CA GLU A 62 -5.86 -1.32 11.85
C GLU A 62 -6.71 -0.32 11.05
N ALA A 63 -6.08 0.64 10.36
CA ALA A 63 -6.79 1.56 9.48
C ALA A 63 -7.50 0.85 8.32
N TYR A 64 -6.91 -0.22 7.77
CA TYR A 64 -7.54 -1.05 6.74
C TYR A 64 -8.77 -1.78 7.26
N LYS A 65 -8.67 -2.33 8.47
CA LYS A 65 -9.79 -2.94 9.16
C LYS A 65 -10.93 -1.95 9.38
N ASP A 66 -10.63 -0.75 9.91
CA ASP A 66 -11.65 0.28 10.16
C ASP A 66 -12.34 0.75 8.86
N LYS A 67 -11.55 0.99 7.80
CA LYS A 67 -12.08 1.55 6.56
C LYS A 67 -12.88 0.55 5.72
N TYR A 68 -12.46 -0.71 5.68
CA TYR A 68 -13.00 -1.73 4.78
C TYR A 68 -13.69 -2.89 5.49
N ASP A 69 -13.83 -2.82 6.82
CA ASP A 69 -14.45 -3.85 7.67
C ASP A 69 -13.82 -5.24 7.48
N LEU A 70 -12.48 -5.29 7.46
CA LEU A 70 -11.70 -6.51 7.18
C LEU A 70 -11.30 -7.29 8.44
N GLU A 71 -11.18 -8.60 8.31
CA GLU A 71 -10.60 -9.48 9.34
C GLU A 71 -9.09 -9.63 9.11
N ALA A 72 -8.31 -8.72 9.72
CA ALA A 72 -6.88 -8.58 9.48
C ALA A 72 -6.05 -9.88 9.63
N GLU A 73 -6.42 -10.77 10.54
CA GLU A 73 -5.69 -12.03 10.77
C GLU A 73 -5.80 -13.02 9.61
N GLU A 74 -6.86 -12.95 8.79
CA GLU A 74 -7.06 -13.82 7.63
C GLU A 74 -6.62 -13.14 6.32
N ASP A 75 -6.78 -11.82 6.21
CA ASP A 75 -6.53 -11.06 4.97
C ASP A 75 -5.13 -10.40 4.87
N PHE A 76 -4.37 -10.28 5.99
CA PHE A 76 -3.09 -9.55 6.01
C PHE A 76 -1.78 -10.33 6.29
N PRO A 77 -1.73 -11.66 6.49
CA PRO A 77 -0.51 -12.28 7.04
C PRO A 77 0.72 -12.15 6.13
N ASP A 78 0.53 -12.13 4.80
CA ASP A 78 1.62 -12.10 3.81
C ASP A 78 1.70 -10.80 2.99
N VAL A 79 0.95 -9.75 3.35
CA VAL A 79 0.93 -8.54 2.51
C VAL A 79 2.24 -7.74 2.61
N LEU A 80 2.67 -7.24 1.45
CA LEU A 80 3.67 -6.18 1.38
C LEU A 80 2.93 -4.85 1.43
N LEU A 81 3.31 -4.02 2.40
CA LEU A 81 2.75 -2.70 2.58
C LEU A 81 3.72 -1.66 2.00
N TYR A 82 3.22 -0.79 1.13
CA TYR A 82 3.99 0.31 0.57
C TYR A 82 3.40 1.65 0.98
N ARG A 83 4.26 2.56 1.45
CA ARG A 83 3.94 3.98 1.59
C ARG A 83 4.28 4.71 0.30
N LEU A 84 3.36 5.54 -0.18
CA LEU A 84 3.55 6.40 -1.33
C LEU A 84 3.82 7.83 -0.84
N SER A 85 5.03 8.30 -1.08
CA SER A 85 5.51 9.63 -0.72
C SER A 85 5.77 10.47 -1.98
N LYS A 86 5.73 11.79 -1.84
CA LYS A 86 6.15 12.68 -2.93
C LYS A 86 7.61 12.37 -3.28
N ARG A 87 7.90 12.33 -4.59
CA ARG A 87 9.26 12.16 -5.11
C ARG A 87 10.22 13.21 -4.55
#